data_AF-B0N4U4-F1
#
_entry.id   AF-B0N4U4-F1
#
_cell.length_a   1.000
_cell.length_b   1.000
_cell.length_c   1.000
_cell.angle_alpha   90.00
_cell.angle_beta   90.00
_cell.angle_gamma   90.00
#
_symmetry.space_group_name_H-M   'P 1'
#
loop_
_entity.id
_entity.type
_entity.pdbx_description
1 polymer ?
#
loop_
_entity_poly.entity_id
_entity_poly.type
_entity_poly.pdbx_seq_one_letter_code
_entity_poly.pdbx_strand_id
1 'polypeptide(L)' 'MEEKRVYIELPAFTGRNVPISELAKAIGKDAQYIRIGLQMGILKFGYALKRENSSEFNYYCPDKKVWEETGYFKEVRV' A
#
# COMPACT_ATOMS: atom_id res chain seq x y z
N MET A 1 25.29 27.91 -13.44
CA MET A 1 24.18 27.57 -12.52
C MET A 1 24.57 26.28 -11.85
N GLU A 2 24.82 26.32 -10.55
CA GLU A 2 25.24 25.15 -9.77
C GLU A 2 24.05 24.18 -9.64
N GLU A 3 24.21 22.95 -10.10
CA GLU A 3 23.20 21.90 -9.95
C GLU A 3 23.08 21.52 -8.47
N LYS A 4 22.08 22.11 -7.79
CA LYS A 4 21.70 21.68 -6.44
C LYS A 4 21.05 20.30 -6.52
N ARG A 5 21.84 19.26 -6.23
CA ARG A 5 21.33 17.91 -6.01
C ARG A 5 20.59 17.86 -4.66
N VAL A 6 19.30 17.56 -4.71
CA VAL A 6 18.48 17.35 -3.51
C VAL A 6 18.48 15.85 -3.23
N TYR A 7 18.94 15.46 -2.04
CA TYR A 7 18.91 14.08 -1.57
C TYR A 7 17.65 13.89 -0.71
N ILE A 8 16.88 12.85 -1.01
CA ILE A 8 15.67 12.48 -0.27
C ILE A 8 15.98 11.16 0.43
N GLU A 9 15.88 11.14 1.76
CA GLU A 9 16.00 9.91 2.53
C GLU A 9 14.71 9.09 2.37
N LEU A 10 14.84 7.91 1.76
CA LEU A 10 13.73 6.98 1.58
C LEU A 10 13.58 6.12 2.83
N PRO A 11 12.34 5.80 3.24
CA PRO A 11 12.12 4.80 4.27
C PRO A 11 12.72 3.45 3.90
N ALA A 12 13.15 2.69 4.91
CA ALA A 12 13.68 1.34 4.71
C ALA A 12 12.54 0.36 4.33
N PHE A 13 12.21 0.29 3.05
CA PHE A 13 11.20 -0.64 2.54
C PHE A 13 11.66 -2.08 2.73
N THR A 14 10.79 -2.88 3.34
CA THR A 14 11.03 -4.30 3.62
C THR A 14 10.37 -5.21 2.60
N GLY A 15 9.48 -4.67 1.75
CA GLY A 15 8.67 -5.46 0.83
C GLY A 15 7.53 -6.21 1.55
N ARG A 16 7.25 -5.87 2.81
CA ARG A 16 6.20 -6.54 3.59
C ARG A 16 4.81 -6.27 3.01
N ASN A 17 3.91 -7.24 3.22
CA ASN A 17 2.50 -7.05 2.93
C ASN A 17 1.85 -6.21 4.06
N VAL A 18 1.40 -5.00 3.74
CA VAL A 18 0.71 -4.14 4.70
C VAL A 18 -0.75 -4.61 4.83
N PRO A 19 -1.22 -4.94 6.05
CA PRO A 19 -2.59 -5.41 6.22
C PRO A 19 -3.59 -4.29 5.95
N ILE A 20 -4.73 -4.63 5.34
CA ILE A 20 -5.79 -3.66 4.99
C ILE A 20 -6.28 -2.88 6.21
N SER A 21 -6.34 -3.52 7.38
CA SER A 21 -6.75 -2.86 8.62
C SER A 21 -5.80 -1.73 9.03
N GLU A 22 -4.50 -1.85 8.72
CA GLU A 22 -3.52 -0.79 8.96
C GLU A 22 -3.67 0.32 7.91
N LEU A 23 -3.85 -0.04 6.64
CA LEU A 23 -4.12 0.92 5.57
C LEU A 23 -5.40 1.72 5.81
N ALA A 24 -6.45 1.08 6.33
CA ALA A 24 -7.72 1.71 6.67
C ALA A 24 -7.51 2.82 7.71
N LYS A 25 -6.73 2.52 8.76
CA LYS A 25 -6.36 3.49 9.79
C LYS A 25 -5.47 4.60 9.25
N ALA A 26 -4.52 4.26 8.38
CA ALA A 26 -3.59 5.21 7.77
C ALA A 26 -4.29 6.22 6.84
N ILE A 27 -5.17 5.73 5.98
CA ILE A 27 -5.91 6.53 4.99
C ILE A 27 -7.11 7.24 5.64
N GLY A 28 -7.52 6.82 6.84
CA GLY A 28 -8.74 7.33 7.50
C GLY A 28 -10.01 6.91 6.77
N LYS A 29 -9.99 5.74 6.13
CA LYS A 29 -11.11 5.17 5.37
C LYS A 29 -11.45 3.79 5.89
N ASP A 30 -12.65 3.32 5.55
CA ASP A 30 -13.09 1.98 5.93
C ASP A 30 -12.28 0.88 5.20
N ALA A 31 -12.07 -0.26 5.86
CA ALA A 31 -11.36 -1.39 5.27
C ALA A 31 -12.06 -1.94 4.01
N GLN A 32 -13.39 -1.87 3.96
CA GLN A 32 -14.17 -2.26 2.78
C GLN A 32 -13.94 -1.31 1.61
N TYR A 33 -13.75 -0.01 1.86
CA TYR A 33 -13.40 0.94 0.80
C TYR A 33 -12.08 0.55 0.12
N ILE A 34 -11.08 0.15 0.91
CA ILE A 34 -9.79 -0.30 0.36
C ILE A 34 -9.96 -1.59 -0.43
N ARG A 35 -10.73 -2.56 0.10
CA ARG A 35 -11.00 -3.83 -0.60
C ARG A 35 -11.65 -3.62 -1.95
N ILE A 36 -12.74 -2.84 -1.99
CA ILE A 36 -13.48 -2.52 -3.22
C ILE A 36 -12.58 -1.72 -4.17
N GLY A 37 -11.85 -0.72 -3.67
CA GLY A 37 -10.94 0.08 -4.48
C GLY A 37 -9.83 -0.73 -5.13
N LEU A 38 -9.28 -1.74 -4.44
CA LEU A 38 -8.30 -2.68 -4.99
C LEU A 38 -8.94 -3.64 -6.02
N GLN A 39 -10.15 -4.12 -5.76
CA GLN A 39 -10.89 -4.98 -6.70
C GLN A 39 -11.25 -4.26 -7.99
N MET A 40 -11.64 -2.99 -7.90
CA MET A 40 -11.97 -2.14 -9.06
C MET A 40 -10.72 -1.61 -9.78
N GLY A 41 -9.52 -1.77 -9.20
CA GLY A 41 -8.28 -1.22 -9.75
C GLY A 41 -8.15 0.31 -9.63
N ILE A 42 -8.96 0.94 -8.77
CA ILE A 42 -8.89 2.39 -8.48
C ILE A 42 -7.65 2.68 -7.64
N LEU A 43 -7.42 1.86 -6.60
CA LEU A 43 -6.25 1.94 -5.74
C LEU A 43 -5.12 1.15 -6.40
N LYS A 44 -4.03 1.81 -6.78
CA LYS A 44 -2.92 1.15 -7.51
C LYS A 44 -1.82 0.70 -6.56
N PHE A 45 -1.88 1.07 -5.28
CA PHE A 45 -0.90 0.68 -4.28
C PHE A 45 -0.93 -0.81 -3.89
N GLY A 46 -1.93 -1.56 -4.31
CA GLY A 46 -2.04 -2.98 -4.00
C GLY A 46 -2.65 -3.79 -5.13
N TYR A 47 -2.80 -5.08 -4.89
CA TYR A 47 -3.34 -6.06 -5.82
C TYR A 47 -4.46 -6.83 -5.13
N ALA A 48 -5.57 -7.02 -5.83
CA ALA A 48 -6.64 -7.92 -5.44
C ALA A 48 -6.67 -9.12 -6.38
N LEU A 49 -6.53 -10.33 -5.83
CA LEU A 49 -6.61 -11.59 -6.57
C LEU A 49 -7.83 -12.36 -6.08
N LYS A 50 -8.81 -12.55 -6.97
CA LYS A 50 -9.95 -13.41 -6.68
C LYS A 50 -9.49 -14.87 -6.70
N ARG A 51 -9.83 -15.66 -5.68
CA ARG A 51 -9.60 -17.11 -5.72
C ARG A 51 -10.56 -17.75 -6.71
N GLU A 52 -10.05 -18.67 -7.54
CA GLU A 52 -10.90 -19.49 -8.41
C GLU A 52 -11.88 -20.29 -7.54
N ASN A 53 -13.16 -20.28 -7.94
CA ASN A 53 -14.28 -20.93 -7.25
C ASN A 53 -14.61 -20.41 -5.84
N SER A 54 -14.13 -19.22 -5.45
CA SER A 54 -14.49 -18.61 -4.16
C SER A 54 -14.93 -17.14 -4.31
N SER A 55 -15.73 -16.69 -3.34
CA SER A 55 -16.06 -15.28 -3.12
C SER A 55 -14.95 -14.54 -2.36
N GLU A 56 -13.89 -15.25 -1.98
CA GLU A 56 -12.74 -14.70 -1.25
C GLU A 56 -11.73 -14.06 -2.19
N PHE A 57 -11.16 -12.95 -1.72
CA PHE A 57 -10.11 -12.21 -2.40
C PHE A 57 -8.85 -12.22 -1.52
N ASN A 58 -7.71 -12.49 -2.14
CA ASN A 58 -6.41 -12.26 -1.54
C ASN A 58 -5.94 -10.85 -1.90
N TYR A 59 -5.33 -10.19 -0.93
CA TYR A 59 -4.83 -8.83 -1.09
C TYR A 59 -3.34 -8.79 -0.80
N TYR A 60 -2.61 -8.16 -1.72
CA TYR A 60 -1.18 -7.91 -1.59
C TYR A 60 -0.90 -6.42 -1.74
N CYS A 61 -0.44 -5.79 -0.66
CA CYS A 61 -0.16 -4.37 -0.57
C CYS A 61 1.30 -4.17 -0.15
N PRO A 62 2.25 -4.09 -1.10
CA PRO A 62 3.65 -3.86 -0.77
C PRO A 62 3.86 -2.47 -0.17
N ASP A 63 4.61 -2.43 0.95
CA ASP A 63 4.90 -1.21 1.72
C ASP A 63 5.45 -0.05 0.88
N LYS A 64 6.35 -0.32 -0.08
CA LYS A 64 6.88 0.69 -1.00
C LYS A 64 5.79 1.36 -1.83
N LYS A 65 4.90 0.57 -2.43
CA LYS A 65 3.87 1.07 -3.35
C LYS A 65 2.77 1.83 -2.62
N VAL A 66 2.45 1.37 -1.40
CA VAL A 66 1.58 2.09 -0.45
C VAL A 66 2.17 3.45 -0.13
N TRP A 67 3.46 3.53 0.19
CA TRP A 67 4.11 4.80 0.48
C TRP A 67 4.13 5.74 -0.73
N GLU A 68 4.42 5.23 -1.93
CA GLU A 68 4.42 6.05 -3.15
C GLU A 68 3.06 6.70 -3.47
N GLU A 69 1.95 6.01 -3.19
CA GLU A 69 0.61 6.50 -3.53
C GLU A 69 -0.06 7.28 -2.38
N THR A 70 0.22 6.91 -1.13
CA THR A 70 -0.48 7.45 0.05
C THR A 70 0.41 8.31 0.95
N GLY A 71 1.73 8.26 0.77
CA GLY A 71 2.71 8.86 1.68
C GLY A 71 2.84 8.13 3.03
N TYR A 72 2.04 7.09 3.28
CA TYR A 72 2.09 6.33 4.52
C TYR A 72 3.21 5.30 4.50
N PHE A 73 4.09 5.38 5.48
CA PHE A 73 5.05 4.33 5.79
C PHE A 73 5.03 4.05 7.28
N LYS A 74 5.02 2.76 7.63
CA LYS A 74 5.21 2.31 9.01
C LYS A 74 6.46 1.47 9.06
N GLU A 75 7.47 2.00 9.74
CA GLU A 75 8.69 1.28 10.06
C GLU A 75 8.33 0.06 10.91
N VAL A 76 8.63 -1.13 10.38
CA VAL A 76 8.64 -2.35 11.17
C VAL A 76 10.09 -2.60 11.50
N ARG A 77 10.44 -2.43 12.77
CA ARG A 77 11.73 -2.90 13.28
C ARG A 77 11.74 -4.41 13.12
N VAL A 78 12.60 -4.89 12.23
CA VAL A 78 12.92 -6.32 12.06
C VAL A 78 13.84 -6.73 13.19
#